data_AF-A0A093GH63-F1
#
_entry.id   AF-A0A093GH63-F1
#
_cell.length_a   1.000
_cell.length_b   1.000
_cell.length_c   1.000
_cell.angle_alpha   90.00
_cell.angle_beta   90.00
_cell.angle_gamma   90.00
#
_symmetry.space_group_name_H-M   'P 1'
#
loop_
_entity.id
_entity.type
_entity.pdbx_description
1 polymer ?
#
loop_
_entity_poly.entity_id
_entity_poly.type
_entity_poly.pdbx_seq_one_letter_code
_entity_poly.pdbx_strand_id
1 'polypeptide(L)'
;FKFINFNRTLSQLSSTMSRCVKDLLGFAIMFFIVFLAYAQLAYLVFGTQLDDFSTFQGCIFTQLRILLGDFNFTELEEANRVLGPIYFTTFVFIMFFILLNMFLAILNDTYSEVRADMAQQKAEMELSDLIRKGYNKAMVRLKLKKTAVDDISESLRQGGGKLNFDELRQDLKG
;
A
#
# COMPACT_ATOMS: atom_id res chain seq x y z
N PHE A 1 23.50 7.51 3.85
CA PHE A 1 22.81 7.03 2.64
C PHE A 1 22.19 8.17 1.82
N LYS A 2 22.98 9.12 1.27
CA LYS A 2 22.46 10.35 0.61
C LYS A 2 22.86 10.50 -0.87
N PHE A 3 23.53 9.51 -1.48
CA PHE A 3 24.11 9.63 -2.83
C PHE A 3 23.60 8.60 -3.87
N ILE A 4 22.53 7.84 -3.57
CA ILE A 4 21.98 6.81 -4.50
C ILE A 4 20.79 7.32 -5.34
N ASN A 5 20.43 8.60 -5.23
CA ASN A 5 19.29 9.21 -5.94
C ASN A 5 19.45 9.37 -7.47
N PHE A 6 20.48 8.77 -8.10
CA PHE A 6 20.74 8.98 -9.52
C PHE A 6 19.98 8.02 -10.47
N ASN A 7 19.26 7.02 -9.95
CA ASN A 7 18.50 6.09 -10.79
C ASN A 7 17.07 5.92 -10.25
N ARG A 8 16.07 6.34 -11.04
CA ARG A 8 14.63 6.24 -10.68
C ARG A 8 14.23 4.82 -10.26
N THR A 9 14.82 3.79 -10.89
CA THR A 9 14.57 2.39 -10.58
C THR A 9 15.10 1.99 -9.18
N LEU A 10 16.27 2.52 -8.79
CA LEU A 10 16.83 2.29 -7.45
C LEU A 10 16.06 3.07 -6.37
N SER A 11 15.56 4.26 -6.69
CA SER A 11 14.71 5.03 -5.78
C SER A 11 13.35 4.35 -5.54
N GLN A 12 12.75 3.75 -6.58
CA GLN A 12 11.53 2.95 -6.43
C GLN A 12 11.77 1.69 -5.60
N LEU A 13 12.81 0.89 -5.93
CA LEU A 13 13.19 -0.28 -5.13
C LEU A 13 13.45 0.07 -3.65
N SER A 14 14.16 1.16 -3.39
CA SER A 14 14.42 1.61 -2.01
C SER A 14 13.16 2.07 -1.29
N SER A 15 12.20 2.68 -2.00
CA SER A 15 10.93 3.11 -1.43
C SER A 15 10.04 1.91 -1.09
N THR A 16 9.97 0.90 -1.97
CA THR A 16 9.25 -0.35 -1.73
C THR A 16 9.88 -1.12 -0.57
N MET A 17 11.20 -1.28 -0.57
CA MET A 17 11.93 -1.94 0.52
C MET A 17 11.68 -1.24 1.86
N SER A 18 11.72 0.10 1.90
CA SER A 18 11.48 0.85 3.15
C SER A 18 10.04 0.71 3.67
N ARG A 19 9.07 0.42 2.79
CA ARG A 19 7.67 0.21 3.16
C ARG A 19 7.51 -1.18 3.78
N CYS A 20 8.00 -2.21 3.09
CA CYS A 20 7.97 -3.60 3.57
C CYS A 20 8.77 -3.81 4.86
N VAL A 21 9.87 -3.07 5.06
CA VAL A 21 10.71 -3.18 6.27
C VAL A 21 9.93 -2.83 7.54
N LYS A 22 8.96 -1.92 7.51
CA LYS A 22 8.18 -1.56 8.71
C LYS A 22 7.33 -2.73 9.21
N ASP A 23 6.68 -3.44 8.28
CA ASP A 23 5.87 -4.61 8.62
C ASP A 23 6.76 -5.78 9.02
N LEU A 24 7.88 -5.96 8.30
CA LEU A 24 8.89 -6.97 8.63
C LEU A 24 9.46 -6.78 10.03
N LEU A 25 9.59 -5.53 10.50
CA LEU A 25 10.11 -5.21 11.83
C LEU A 25 9.17 -5.68 12.94
N GLY A 26 7.85 -5.53 12.76
CA GLY A 26 6.85 -6.02 13.70
C GLY A 26 6.87 -7.55 13.83
N PHE A 27 7.00 -8.25 12.71
CA PHE A 27 7.17 -9.71 12.69
C PHE A 27 8.51 -10.15 13.26
N ALA A 28 9.60 -9.43 12.96
CA ALA A 28 10.92 -9.73 13.50
C ALA A 28 10.93 -9.64 15.03
N ILE A 29 10.24 -8.66 15.62
CA ILE A 29 10.12 -8.55 17.09
C ILE A 29 9.41 -9.77 17.67
N MET A 30 8.27 -10.18 17.11
CA MET A 30 7.57 -11.41 17.55
C MET A 30 8.45 -12.64 17.38
N PHE A 31 9.14 -12.77 16.25
CA PHE A 31 10.08 -13.85 15.99
C PHE A 31 11.16 -13.91 17.06
N PHE A 32 11.87 -12.80 17.33
CA PHE A 32 12.94 -12.78 18.33
C PHE A 32 12.46 -13.07 19.75
N ILE A 33 11.28 -12.59 20.15
CA ILE A 33 10.74 -12.88 21.49
C ILE A 33 10.53 -14.40 21.65
N VAL A 34 9.85 -15.04 20.70
CA VAL A 34 9.58 -16.48 20.77
C VAL A 34 10.88 -17.27 20.60
N PHE A 35 11.74 -16.87 19.66
CA PHE A 35 13.01 -17.53 19.38
C PHE A 35 13.92 -17.53 20.63
N LEU A 36 14.10 -16.38 21.29
CA LEU A 36 14.89 -16.28 22.51
C LEU A 36 14.27 -17.02 23.70
N ALA A 37 12.93 -17.05 23.81
CA ALA A 37 12.25 -17.83 24.85
C ALA A 37 12.54 -19.33 24.69
N TYR A 38 12.45 -19.85 23.46
CA TYR A 38 12.84 -21.22 23.17
C TYR A 38 14.34 -21.45 23.38
N ALA A 39 15.20 -20.45 23.10
CA ALA A 39 16.65 -20.57 23.30
C ALA A 39 16.99 -20.77 24.78
N GLN A 40 16.33 -20.00 25.65
CA GLN A 40 16.46 -20.16 27.10
C GLN A 40 15.93 -21.50 27.58
N LEU A 41 14.77 -21.94 27.08
CA LEU A 41 14.22 -23.24 27.44
C LEU A 41 15.14 -24.39 27.00
N ALA A 42 15.70 -24.33 25.79
CA ALA A 42 16.64 -25.32 25.29
C ALA A 42 17.94 -25.35 26.10
N TYR A 43 18.46 -24.17 26.46
CA TYR A 43 19.63 -24.04 27.34
C TYR A 43 19.39 -24.71 28.70
N LEU A 44 18.22 -24.49 29.31
CA LEU A 44 17.89 -25.05 30.63
C LEU A 44 17.62 -26.57 30.59
N VAL A 45 16.99 -27.07 29.52
CA VAL A 45 16.59 -28.48 29.42
C VAL A 45 17.72 -29.35 28.88
N PHE A 46 18.43 -28.88 27.86
CA PHE A 46 19.42 -29.68 27.11
C PHE A 46 20.86 -29.24 27.33
N GLY A 47 21.12 -28.08 27.93
CA GLY A 47 22.47 -27.52 28.01
C GLY A 47 23.47 -28.29 28.88
N THR A 48 23.00 -29.20 29.74
CA THR A 48 23.89 -30.10 30.50
C THR A 48 24.20 -31.40 29.77
N GLN A 49 23.45 -31.75 28.73
CA GLN A 49 23.54 -33.04 28.04
C GLN A 49 24.06 -32.92 26.62
N LEU A 50 23.79 -31.80 25.95
CA LEU A 50 24.19 -31.55 24.57
C LEU A 50 25.14 -30.35 24.50
N ASP A 51 26.30 -30.55 23.87
CA ASP A 51 27.30 -29.49 23.72
C ASP A 51 26.79 -28.34 22.84
N ASP A 52 25.96 -28.66 21.84
CA ASP A 52 25.28 -27.68 20.98
C ASP A 52 24.33 -26.74 21.74
N PHE A 53 23.94 -27.10 22.97
CA PHE A 53 23.10 -26.30 23.86
C PHE A 53 23.83 -25.85 25.13
N SER A 54 25.14 -26.10 25.25
CA SER A 54 25.91 -25.84 26.49
C SER A 54 26.16 -24.36 26.77
N THR A 55 26.01 -23.51 25.76
CA THR A 55 26.10 -22.06 25.87
C THR A 55 24.88 -21.40 25.25
N PHE A 56 24.46 -20.25 25.77
CA PHE A 56 23.33 -19.51 25.22
C PHE A 56 23.52 -19.15 23.74
N GLN A 57 24.76 -18.79 23.36
CA GLN A 57 25.12 -18.53 21.97
C GLN A 57 25.03 -19.82 21.12
N GLY A 58 25.51 -20.95 21.63
CA GLY A 58 25.34 -22.26 21.01
C GLY A 58 23.87 -22.58 20.74
N CYS A 59 22.99 -22.40 21.73
CA CYS A 59 21.55 -22.60 21.58
C CYS A 59 20.96 -21.78 20.42
N ILE A 60 21.33 -20.50 20.31
CA ILE A 60 20.88 -19.62 19.21
C ILE A 60 21.31 -20.17 17.85
N PHE A 61 22.58 -20.58 17.71
CA PHE A 61 23.08 -21.14 16.44
C PHE A 61 22.41 -22.48 16.11
N THR A 62 22.24 -23.35 17.09
CA THR A 62 21.59 -24.65 16.91
C THR A 62 20.12 -24.49 16.55
N GLN A 63 19.40 -23.54 17.16
CA GLN A 63 18.03 -23.22 16.76
C GLN A 63 17.93 -22.63 15.34
N LEU A 64 18.88 -21.78 14.94
CA LEU A 64 18.95 -21.30 13.56
C LEU A 64 19.19 -22.46 12.58
N ARG A 65 20.06 -23.42 12.91
CA ARG A 65 20.27 -24.64 12.12
C ARG A 65 18.97 -25.45 11.99
N ILE A 66 18.25 -25.64 13.10
CA ILE A 66 16.93 -26.30 13.10
C ILE A 66 15.94 -25.59 12.16
N LEU A 67 15.90 -24.26 12.16
CA LEU A 67 15.06 -23.49 11.23
C LEU A 67 15.44 -23.65 9.76
N LEU A 68 16.74 -23.82 9.47
CA LEU A 68 17.24 -24.10 8.12
C LEU A 68 16.99 -25.54 7.68
N GLY A 69 16.47 -26.40 8.56
CA GLY A 69 16.23 -27.81 8.31
C GLY A 69 17.46 -28.70 8.56
N ASP A 70 18.54 -28.14 9.10
CA ASP A 70 19.74 -28.87 9.50
C ASP A 70 19.67 -29.16 11.01
N PHE A 71 19.27 -30.36 11.39
CA PHE A 71 19.11 -30.72 12.80
C PHE A 71 19.43 -32.19 13.06
N ASN A 72 19.97 -32.45 14.26
CA ASN A 72 20.15 -33.80 14.77
C ASN A 72 19.06 -34.15 15.78
N PHE A 73 17.93 -34.69 15.29
CA PHE A 73 16.81 -35.07 16.16
C PHE A 73 17.17 -36.22 17.11
N THR A 74 18.04 -37.13 16.67
CA THR A 74 18.46 -38.29 17.46
C THR A 74 19.13 -37.86 18.76
N GLU A 75 20.04 -36.89 18.71
CA GLU A 75 20.69 -36.34 19.91
C GLU A 75 19.70 -35.70 20.87
N LEU A 76 18.68 -35.01 20.35
CA LEU A 76 17.66 -34.35 21.16
C LEU A 76 16.74 -35.36 21.87
N GLU A 77 16.38 -36.45 21.19
CA GLU A 77 15.60 -37.55 21.76
C GLU A 77 16.41 -38.35 22.79
N GLU A 78 17.69 -38.59 22.55
CA GLU A 78 18.59 -39.27 23.48
C GLU A 78 18.80 -38.46 24.76
N ALA A 79 18.94 -37.13 24.65
CA ALA A 79 19.04 -36.25 25.81
C ALA A 79 17.75 -36.27 26.64
N ASN A 80 16.58 -36.19 26.01
CA ASN A 80 15.32 -36.36 26.73
C ASN A 80 14.23 -36.94 25.83
N ARG A 81 13.90 -38.22 26.06
CA ARG A 81 12.91 -38.97 25.26
C ARG A 81 11.51 -38.35 25.23
N VAL A 82 11.15 -37.55 26.23
CA VAL A 82 9.83 -36.91 26.29
C VAL A 82 9.92 -35.43 25.89
N LEU A 83 10.80 -34.67 26.54
CA LEU A 83 10.90 -33.23 26.30
C LEU A 83 11.54 -32.88 24.95
N GLY A 84 12.46 -33.71 24.43
CA GLY A 84 13.12 -33.50 23.13
C GLY A 84 12.12 -33.40 21.98
N PRO A 85 11.31 -34.45 21.72
CA PRO A 85 10.31 -34.43 20.66
C PRO A 85 9.25 -33.34 20.84
N ILE A 86 8.81 -33.07 22.09
CA ILE A 86 7.83 -32.02 22.39
C ILE A 86 8.41 -30.64 22.08
N TYR A 87 9.63 -30.37 22.53
CA TYR A 87 10.34 -29.12 22.24
C TYR A 87 10.48 -28.93 20.73
N PHE A 88 10.99 -29.94 20.02
CA PHE A 88 11.22 -29.85 18.58
C PHE A 88 9.93 -29.60 17.81
N THR A 89 8.90 -30.40 18.08
CA THR A 89 7.61 -30.31 17.39
C THR A 89 6.95 -28.95 17.63
N THR A 90 6.92 -28.49 18.89
CA THR A 90 6.30 -27.19 19.22
C THR A 90 7.10 -26.02 18.65
N PHE A 91 8.43 -26.07 18.70
CA PHE A 91 9.31 -25.07 18.12
C PHE A 91 9.09 -24.95 16.61
N VAL A 92 9.19 -26.06 15.87
CA VAL A 92 9.01 -26.06 14.41
C VAL A 92 7.61 -25.59 14.03
N PHE A 93 6.57 -26.08 14.72
CA PHE A 93 5.19 -25.70 14.42
C PHE A 93 4.95 -24.20 14.64
N ILE A 94 5.39 -23.65 15.79
CA ILE A 94 5.21 -22.23 16.10
C ILE A 94 6.04 -21.36 15.15
N MET A 95 7.30 -21.73 14.89
CA MET A 95 8.16 -20.97 13.97
C MET A 95 7.61 -20.96 12.55
N PHE A 96 7.12 -22.10 12.07
CA PHE A 96 6.46 -22.17 10.76
C PHE A 96 5.20 -21.29 10.72
N PHE A 97 4.40 -21.29 11.78
CA PHE A 97 3.22 -20.42 11.87
C PHE A 97 3.60 -18.93 11.89
N ILE A 98 4.67 -18.54 12.59
CA ILE A 98 5.18 -17.16 12.60
C ILE A 98 5.61 -16.75 11.18
N LEU A 99 6.37 -17.60 10.49
CA LEU A 99 6.81 -17.34 9.11
C LEU A 99 5.62 -17.27 8.14
N LEU A 100 4.62 -18.13 8.28
CA LEU A 100 3.39 -18.07 7.48
C LEU A 100 2.62 -16.78 7.72
N ASN A 101 2.48 -16.34 8.98
CA ASN A 101 1.80 -15.07 9.27
C ASN A 101 2.57 -13.86 8.71
N MET A 102 3.91 -13.92 8.68
CA MET A 102 4.73 -12.91 8.00
C MET A 102 4.42 -12.86 6.50
N PHE A 103 4.34 -14.03 5.85
CA PHE A 103 3.97 -14.11 4.43
C PHE A 103 2.56 -13.59 4.16
N LEU A 104 1.58 -13.96 4.99
CA LEU A 104 0.20 -13.45 4.90
C LEU A 104 0.13 -11.93 5.09
N ALA A 105 0.93 -11.36 5.98
CA ALA A 105 0.97 -9.93 6.18
C ALA A 105 1.52 -9.19 4.95
N ILE A 106 2.61 -9.68 4.35
CA ILE A 106 3.17 -9.11 3.11
C ILE A 106 2.13 -9.17 1.97
N LEU A 107 1.44 -10.30 1.82
CA LEU A 107 0.38 -10.44 0.83
C LEU A 107 -0.78 -9.48 1.09
N ASN A 108 -1.21 -9.35 2.35
CA ASN A 108 -2.32 -8.48 2.73
C ASN A 108 -1.97 -7.00 2.55
N ASP A 109 -0.73 -6.60 2.85
CA ASP A 109 -0.26 -5.23 2.59
C ASP A 109 -0.24 -4.93 1.08
N THR A 110 0.34 -5.82 0.27
CA THR A 110 0.35 -5.68 -1.20
C THR A 110 -1.08 -5.61 -1.76
N TYR A 111 -1.99 -6.46 -1.27
CA TYR A 111 -3.39 -6.46 -1.68
C TYR A 111 -4.10 -5.14 -1.30
N SER A 112 -3.83 -4.62 -0.10
CA SER A 112 -4.39 -3.36 0.39
C SER A 112 -3.88 -2.16 -0.41
N GLU A 113 -2.60 -2.17 -0.79
CA GLU A 113 -1.98 -1.14 -1.64
C GLU A 113 -2.60 -1.11 -3.04
N VAL A 114 -2.70 -2.27 -3.71
CA VAL A 114 -3.35 -2.36 -5.05
C VAL A 114 -4.81 -1.94 -4.98
N ARG A 115 -5.53 -2.31 -3.91
CA ARG A 115 -6.92 -1.89 -3.71
C ARG A 115 -7.04 -0.38 -3.51
N ALA A 116 -6.11 0.24 -2.78
CA ALA A 116 -6.07 1.68 -2.57
C ALA A 116 -5.80 2.43 -3.89
N ASP A 117 -4.85 1.95 -4.69
CA ASP A 117 -4.53 2.53 -6.01
C ASP A 117 -5.71 2.44 -6.97
N MET A 118 -6.42 1.30 -7.01
CA MET A 118 -7.64 1.16 -7.81
C MET A 118 -8.75 2.11 -7.35
N ALA A 119 -8.90 2.31 -6.04
CA ALA A 119 -9.89 3.25 -5.48
C ALA A 119 -9.54 4.70 -5.84
N GLN A 120 -8.25 5.07 -5.79
CA GLN A 120 -7.78 6.39 -6.18
C GLN A 120 -7.96 6.65 -7.68
N GLN A 121 -7.58 5.68 -8.54
CA GLN A 121 -7.81 5.78 -9.98
C GLN A 121 -9.29 5.95 -10.31
N LYS A 122 -10.17 5.20 -9.63
CA LYS A 122 -11.62 5.34 -9.81
C LYS A 122 -12.12 6.75 -9.44
N ALA A 123 -11.64 7.29 -8.32
CA ALA A 123 -11.99 8.65 -7.88
C ALA A 123 -11.49 9.72 -8.87
N GLU A 124 -10.26 9.59 -9.40
CA GLU A 124 -9.73 10.49 -10.43
C GLU A 124 -10.51 10.40 -11.74
N MET A 125 -10.93 9.20 -12.13
CA MET A 125 -11.76 8.97 -13.32
C MET A 125 -13.15 9.63 -13.16
N GLU A 126 -13.79 9.45 -12.00
CA GLU A 126 -15.08 10.10 -11.69
C GLU A 126 -14.96 11.63 -11.66
N LEU A 127 -13.90 12.17 -11.08
CA LEU A 127 -13.65 13.61 -11.05
C LEU A 127 -13.42 14.17 -12.46
N SER A 128 -12.63 13.48 -13.29
CA SER A 128 -12.39 13.85 -14.69
C SER A 128 -13.68 13.87 -15.51
N ASP A 129 -14.54 12.86 -15.32
CA ASP A 129 -15.85 12.80 -15.96
C ASP A 129 -16.80 13.91 -15.51
N LEU A 130 -16.79 14.27 -14.23
CA LEU A 130 -17.58 15.40 -13.71
C LEU A 130 -17.12 16.74 -14.28
N ILE A 131 -15.80 16.98 -14.34
CA ILE A 131 -15.22 18.19 -14.93
C ILE A 131 -15.56 18.27 -16.42
N ARG A 132 -15.39 17.16 -17.16
CA ARG A 132 -15.72 17.10 -18.59
C ARG A 132 -17.20 17.37 -18.86
N LYS A 133 -18.09 16.79 -18.05
CA LYS A 133 -19.54 17.05 -18.13
C LYS A 133 -19.87 18.52 -17.84
N GLY A 134 -19.24 19.11 -16.82
CA GLY A 134 -19.40 20.52 -16.48
C GLY A 134 -18.95 21.46 -17.60
N TYR A 135 -17.76 21.21 -18.17
CA TYR A 135 -17.19 21.99 -19.26
C TYR A 135 -18.05 21.93 -20.54
N ASN A 136 -18.48 20.73 -20.95
CA ASN A 136 -19.35 20.58 -22.12
C ASN A 136 -20.69 21.30 -21.93
N LYS A 137 -21.30 21.21 -20.74
CA LYS A 137 -22.58 21.88 -20.45
C LYS A 137 -22.44 23.41 -20.47
N ALA A 138 -21.34 23.95 -19.94
CA ALA A 138 -21.04 25.37 -19.99
C ALA A 138 -20.78 25.86 -21.43
N MET A 139 -19.98 25.13 -22.21
CA MET A 139 -19.72 25.45 -23.62
C MET A 139 -20.99 25.44 -24.47
N VAL A 140 -21.85 24.43 -24.31
CA VAL A 140 -23.12 24.36 -25.06
C VAL A 140 -24.01 25.56 -24.72
N ARG A 141 -24.12 25.93 -23.44
CA ARG A 141 -24.89 27.11 -23.02
C ARG A 141 -24.30 28.41 -23.57
N LEU A 142 -22.97 28.54 -23.59
CA LEU A 142 -22.29 29.71 -24.15
C LEU A 142 -22.46 29.79 -25.67
N LYS A 143 -22.36 28.67 -26.39
CA LYS A 143 -22.63 28.62 -27.84
C LYS A 143 -24.07 29.01 -28.15
N LEU A 144 -25.05 28.45 -27.42
CA LEU A 144 -26.47 28.80 -27.59
C LEU A 144 -26.73 30.28 -27.28
N LYS A 145 -26.14 30.82 -26.21
CA LYS A 145 -26.24 32.26 -25.92
C LYS A 145 -25.59 33.11 -27.00
N LYS A 146 -24.44 32.70 -27.52
CA LYS A 146 -23.74 33.43 -28.59
C LYS A 146 -24.56 33.43 -29.88
N THR A 147 -25.08 32.29 -30.31
CA THR A 147 -25.95 32.18 -31.49
C THR A 147 -27.24 33.01 -31.33
N ALA A 148 -27.88 32.96 -30.16
CA ALA A 148 -29.07 33.79 -29.91
C ALA A 148 -28.76 35.30 -29.92
N VAL A 149 -27.61 35.72 -29.40
CA VAL A 149 -27.18 37.13 -29.46
C VAL A 149 -26.82 37.54 -30.89
N ASP A 150 -26.16 36.67 -31.65
CA ASP A 150 -25.83 36.92 -33.05
C ASP A 150 -27.12 37.07 -33.89
N ASP A 151 -28.11 36.17 -33.74
CA ASP A 151 -29.43 36.26 -34.40
C ASP A 151 -30.20 37.54 -34.02
N ILE A 152 -30.19 37.93 -32.73
CA ILE A 152 -30.81 39.17 -32.27
C ILE A 152 -30.09 40.39 -32.86
N SER A 153 -28.76 40.36 -32.95
CA SER A 153 -27.99 41.45 -33.55
C SER A 153 -28.22 41.56 -35.06
N GLU A 154 -28.38 40.43 -35.76
CA GLU A 154 -28.66 40.40 -37.20
C GLU A 154 -30.08 40.87 -37.51
N SER A 155 -31.07 40.43 -36.72
CA SER A 155 -32.46 40.88 -36.83
C SER A 155 -32.63 42.36 -36.45
N LEU A 156 -31.86 42.88 -35.48
CA LEU A 156 -31.80 44.31 -35.20
C LEU A 156 -31.10 45.12 -36.31
N ARG A 157 -30.11 44.55 -37.01
CA ARG A 157 -29.51 45.22 -38.19
C ARG A 157 -30.45 45.21 -39.39
N GLN A 158 -31.25 44.17 -39.56
CA GLN A 158 -32.28 44.13 -40.61
C GLN A 158 -33.52 44.98 -40.25
N GLY A 159 -33.91 45.06 -38.97
CA GLY A 159 -35.07 45.82 -38.50
C GLY A 159 -34.79 47.27 -38.12
N GLY A 160 -33.55 47.61 -37.75
CA GLY A 160 -33.13 48.94 -37.27
C GLY A 160 -32.94 49.99 -38.37
N GLY A 161 -33.28 49.68 -39.62
CA GLY A 161 -33.15 50.60 -40.74
C GLY A 161 -34.15 51.77 -40.74
N LYS A 162 -35.24 51.72 -39.98
CA LYS A 162 -36.27 52.78 -39.96
C LYS A 162 -37.09 52.79 -38.66
N LEU A 163 -36.51 53.26 -37.55
CA LEU A 163 -37.32 53.80 -36.46
C LEU A 163 -36.86 55.24 -36.26
N ASN A 164 -37.53 56.09 -37.04
CA ASN A 164 -37.24 57.48 -37.25
C ASN A 164 -37.56 58.24 -35.96
N PHE A 165 -36.55 58.51 -35.14
CA PHE A 165 -36.65 59.39 -33.98
C PHE A 165 -37.13 60.81 -34.35
N ASP A 166 -37.11 61.14 -35.65
CA ASP A 166 -37.68 62.35 -36.23
C ASP A 166 -39.23 62.32 -36.31
N GLU A 167 -39.87 61.15 -36.43
CA GLU A 167 -41.35 61.02 -36.45
C GLU A 167 -41.93 61.22 -35.04
N LEU A 168 -41.30 60.65 -34.02
CA LEU A 168 -41.66 60.83 -32.60
C LEU A 168 -41.45 62.27 -32.10
N ARG A 169 -40.55 63.04 -32.74
CA ARG A 169 -40.38 64.47 -32.46
C ARG A 169 -41.42 65.35 -33.15
N GLN A 170 -42.04 64.85 -34.22
CA GLN A 170 -43.08 65.55 -34.97
C GLN A 170 -44.45 65.42 -34.27
N ASP A 171 -44.74 64.27 -33.67
CA ASP A 171 -45.98 64.03 -32.91
C ASP A 171 -46.06 64.74 -31.54
N LEU A 172 -44.92 65.14 -30.97
CA LEU A 172 -44.88 65.87 -29.68
C LEU A 172 -44.87 67.40 -29.83
N LYS A 173 -44.99 67.91 -31.06
CA LYS A 173 -45.06 69.35 -31.36
C LYS A 173 -46.34 69.78 -32.10
N GLY A 174 -47.31 68.88 -32.29
CA GLY A 174 -48.63 69.15 -32.87
C GLY A 174 -49.71 69.32 -31.81
#